data_AF-A0AA94R8G1-F1
#
_entry.id   AF-A0AA94R8G1-F1
#
_cell.length_a   1.000
_cell.length_b   1.000
_cell.length_c   1.000
_cell.angle_alpha   90.00
_cell.angle_beta   90.00
_cell.angle_gamma   90.00
#
_symmetry.space_group_name_H-M   'P 1'
#
loop_
_entity.id
_entity.type
_entity.pdbx_description
1 polymer ?
#
loop_
_entity_poly.entity_id
_entity_poly.type
_entity_poly.pdbx_seq_one_letter_code
_entity_poly.pdbx_strand_id
1 'polypeptide(L)' 'MSGSDGTQQPGRQTPPQTYTKEHLANFKTPRSMAFLETLPRNPGGKVVKPLLRASEATGKTNGETSR' A
#
# COMPACT_ATOMS: atom_id res chain seq x y z
N MET A 1 11.65 -33.24 1.02
CA MET A 1 12.12 -32.18 1.94
C MET A 1 13.00 -31.20 1.16
N SER A 2 12.61 -29.93 1.01
CA SER A 2 13.48 -28.87 0.47
C SER A 2 12.93 -27.49 0.86
N GLY A 3 13.79 -26.64 1.45
CA GLY A 3 13.56 -25.21 1.69
C GLY A 3 12.98 -24.87 3.07
N SER A 4 13.72 -25.06 4.16
CA SER A 4 14.52 -24.02 4.85
C SER A 4 13.71 -22.82 5.34
N ASP A 5 13.30 -22.94 6.60
CA ASP A 5 13.33 -21.94 7.66
C ASP A 5 12.60 -20.62 7.42
N GLY A 6 11.33 -20.61 7.82
CA GLY A 6 10.53 -19.44 8.15
C GLY A 6 11.08 -18.69 9.39
N THR A 7 12.33 -18.25 9.33
CA THR A 7 12.85 -17.25 10.27
C THR A 7 12.23 -15.91 9.92
N GLN A 8 11.09 -15.62 10.56
CA GLN A 8 10.54 -14.28 10.67
C GLN A 8 11.62 -13.39 11.31
N GLN A 9 12.28 -12.54 10.51
CA GLN A 9 13.26 -11.59 11.05
C GLN A 9 12.55 -10.59 11.97
N PRO A 10 13.05 -10.35 13.21
CA PRO A 10 12.48 -9.36 14.11
C PRO A 10 12.63 -7.96 13.49
N GLY A 11 11.52 -7.24 13.35
CA GLY A 11 11.45 -5.93 12.70
C GLY A 11 10.91 -5.93 11.26
N ARG A 12 10.64 -7.11 10.67
CA ARG A 12 10.00 -7.19 9.35
C ARG A 12 8.51 -6.87 9.50
N GLN A 13 8.08 -5.69 9.04
CA GLN A 13 6.65 -5.37 8.96
C GLN A 13 5.97 -6.39 8.04
N THR A 14 4.95 -7.08 8.56
CA THR A 14 4.12 -7.96 7.76
C THR A 14 3.51 -7.15 6.60
N PRO A 15 3.68 -7.58 5.34
CA PRO A 15 3.04 -6.89 4.22
C PRO A 15 1.53 -6.78 4.48
N PRO A 16 0.90 -5.60 4.29
CA PRO A 16 -0.51 -5.43 4.61
C PRO A 16 -1.42 -6.44 3.92
N GLN A 17 -1.04 -6.96 2.76
CA GLN A 17 -1.75 -8.04 2.08
C GLN A 17 -1.80 -9.33 2.92
N THR A 18 -0.68 -9.77 3.49
CA THR A 18 -0.65 -10.96 4.37
C THR A 18 -1.51 -10.74 5.60
N TYR A 19 -1.39 -9.56 6.23
CA TYR A 19 -2.22 -9.21 7.37
C TYR A 19 -3.72 -9.23 7.01
N THR A 20 -4.11 -8.68 5.86
CA THR A 20 -5.51 -8.70 5.44
C THR A 20 -6.03 -10.10 5.11
N LYS A 21 -5.18 -11.04 4.66
CA LYS A 21 -5.60 -12.43 4.41
C LYS A 21 -5.89 -13.19 5.70
N GLU A 22 -5.18 -12.89 6.77
CA GLU A 22 -5.41 -13.50 8.08
C GLU A 22 -6.69 -12.97 8.75
N HIS A 23 -7.03 -11.70 8.52
CA HIS A 23 -8.08 -11.00 9.27
C HIS A 23 -9.36 -10.73 8.47
N LEU A 24 -9.33 -10.83 7.14
CA LEU A 24 -10.47 -10.55 6.26
C LEU A 24 -10.77 -11.76 5.36
N ALA A 25 -12.00 -11.83 4.87
CA ALA A 25 -12.35 -12.77 3.80
C ALA A 25 -11.53 -12.50 2.55
N ASN A 26 -11.18 -13.56 1.80
CA ASN A 26 -10.30 -13.51 0.63
C ASN A 26 -10.71 -12.44 -0.41
N PHE A 27 -12.01 -12.23 -0.65
CA PHE A 27 -12.48 -11.23 -1.63
C PHE A 27 -12.28 -9.77 -1.21
N LYS A 28 -11.95 -9.53 0.08
CA LYS A 28 -11.62 -8.19 0.61
C LYS A 28 -10.12 -7.92 0.64
N THR A 29 -9.29 -8.92 0.37
CA THR A 29 -7.85 -8.72 0.24
C THR A 29 -7.57 -7.87 -1.01
N PRO A 30 -6.85 -6.74 -0.88
CA PRO A 30 -6.54 -5.89 -2.03
C PRO A 30 -5.66 -6.63 -3.04
N ARG A 31 -5.99 -6.50 -4.33
CA ARG A 31 -5.21 -7.11 -5.43
C ARG A 31 -3.95 -6.32 -5.77
N SER A 32 -3.98 -5.01 -5.54
CA SER A 32 -2.86 -4.09 -5.74
C SER A 32 -2.82 -3.10 -4.59
N MET A 33 -1.62 -2.60 -4.29
CA MET A 33 -1.41 -1.57 -3.28
C MET A 33 -0.29 -0.64 -3.74
N ALA A 34 -0.45 0.64 -3.44
CA ALA A 34 0.58 1.66 -3.64
C ALA A 34 0.81 2.39 -2.32
N PHE A 35 2.06 2.72 -2.04
CA PHE A 35 2.43 3.59 -0.93
C PHE A 35 2.63 4.99 -1.47
N LEU A 36 1.97 5.95 -0.84
CA LEU A 36 2.08 7.36 -1.17
C LEU A 36 2.66 8.08 0.04
N GLU A 37 3.53 9.06 -0.21
CA GLU A 37 4.05 9.91 0.86
C GLU A 37 2.93 10.71 1.54
N THR A 38 1.97 11.19 0.74
CA THR A 38 0.83 11.97 1.23
C THR A 38 -0.45 11.60 0.51
N LEU A 39 -1.57 11.72 1.23
CA LEU A 39 -2.91 11.56 0.64
C LEU A 39 -3.43 12.93 0.18
N PRO A 40 -4.03 13.04 -1.02
CA PRO A 40 -4.64 14.26 -1.48
C PRO A 40 -5.83 14.59 -0.58
N ARG A 41 -5.78 15.74 0.09
CA ARG A 41 -6.82 16.20 1.01
C ARG A 41 -7.37 17.55 0.57
N ASN A 42 -8.63 17.81 0.88
CA ASN A 42 -9.24 19.13 0.72
C ASN A 42 -8.86 20.06 1.89
N PRO A 43 -9.20 21.37 1.86
CA PRO A 43 -8.88 22.29 2.95
C PRO A 43 -9.46 21.89 4.32
N GLY A 44 -10.57 21.14 4.35
CA GLY A 44 -11.12 20.56 5.58
C GLY A 44 -10.47 19.24 6.02
N GLY A 45 -9.36 18.84 5.39
CA GLY A 45 -8.58 17.65 5.74
C GLY A 45 -9.14 16.32 5.25
N LYS A 46 -10.24 16.30 4.48
CA LYS A 46 -10.85 15.07 3.95
C LYS A 46 -10.10 14.58 2.72
N VAL A 47 -9.91 13.27 2.61
CA VAL A 47 -9.26 12.65 1.45
C VAL A 47 -10.14 12.78 0.20
N VAL A 48 -9.55 13.25 -0.89
CA VAL A 48 -10.21 13.46 -2.17
C VAL A 48 -10.03 12.22 -3.05
N LYS A 49 -10.94 11.25 -2.89
CA LYS A 49 -10.90 9.94 -3.59
C LYS A 49 -10.81 10.03 -5.13
N PRO A 50 -11.45 10.98 -5.83
CA PRO A 50 -11.29 11.10 -7.28
C PRO A 50 -9.84 11.35 -7.72
N LEU A 51 -9.07 12.13 -6.95
CA LEU A 51 -7.66 12.42 -7.26
C LEU A 51 -6.77 11.18 -7.08
N LEU A 52 -7.08 10.32 -6.09
CA LEU A 52 -6.40 9.03 -5.94
C LEU A 52 -6.57 8.15 -7.19
N ARG A 53 -7.79 8.06 -7.71
CA ARG A 53 -8.10 7.27 -8.93
C ARG A 53 -7.42 7.78 -10.18
N ALA A 54 -7.23 9.09 -10.28
CA ALA A 54 -6.48 9.70 -11.38
C ALA A 54 -4.97 9.39 -11.27
N SER A 55 -4.39 9.35 -10.07
CA SER A 55 -2.98 9.02 -9.87
C SER A 55 -2.64 7.58 -10.26
N GLU A 56 -3.50 6.61 -9.93
CA GLU A 56 -3.33 5.21 -10.37
C GLU A 56 -3.49 5.01 -11.88
N ALA A 57 -4.30 5.85 -12.55
CA ALA A 57 -4.41 5.83 -14.01
C ALA A 57 -3.22 6.52 -14.72
N THR A 58 -2.51 7.43 -14.06
CA THR A 58 -1.48 8.28 -14.68
C THR A 58 -0.05 7.82 -14.36
N GLY A 59 0.15 6.84 -13.47
CA GLY A 59 1.48 6.28 -13.18
C GLY A 59 2.51 7.30 -12.65
N LYS A 60 2.06 8.45 -12.13
CA LYS A 60 2.94 9.48 -11.59
C LYS A 60 3.33 9.10 -10.17
N THR A 61 4.51 8.47 -10.04
CA THR A 61 5.22 8.36 -8.77
C THR A 61 5.71 9.76 -8.40
N ASN A 62 5.30 10.27 -7.23
CA ASN A 62 5.85 11.51 -6.70
C ASN A 62 7.27 11.20 -6.20
N GLY A 63 8.22 11.21 -7.12
CA GLY A 63 9.64 11.06 -6.84
C GLY A 63 10.38 12.00 -7.79
N GLU A 64 11.04 12.99 -7.18
CA GLU A 64 12.11 13.81 -7.74
C GLU A 64 11.74 15.19 -8.32
N THR A 65 11.97 16.21 -7.48
CA THR A 65 12.52 17.49 -7.94
C THR A 65 13.48 18.02 -6.87
N SER A 66 14.77 17.87 -7.19
CA SER A 66 15.92 18.73 -6.82
C SER A 66 16.40 18.78 -5.37
N ARG A 67 17.47 18.03 -5.06
CA ARG A 67 18.84 18.52 -4.76
C ARG A 67 19.79 17.37 -4.48
#